data_AF-A0A1I4G1P1-F1
#
_entry.id   AF-A0A1I4G1P1-F1
#
_cell.length_a   1.000
_cell.length_b   1.000
_cell.length_c   1.000
_cell.angle_alpha   90.00
_cell.angle_beta   90.00
_cell.angle_gamma   90.00
#
_symmetry.space_group_name_H-M   'P 1'
#
loop_
_entity.id
_entity.type
_entity.pdbx_description
1 polymer ?
#
loop_
_entity_poly.entity_id
_entity_poly.type
_entity_poly.pdbx_seq_one_letter_code
_entity_poly.pdbx_strand_id
1 'polypeptide(L)'
;MATKRRGIHTLIGEIYHGAFVAIFITSVAMGIMHWSQSAYLLFIGIFSYSIALYGYLSKKLRWNNWLGKHIGGMLGSYIAIITAVLVVNGPNIPLIKQLPTLLLWFLPTIIGTPIIILIGKRYKRAKKLS
;
A
#
# COMPACT_ATOMS: atom_id res chain seq x y z
N MET A 1 -24.20 21.06 19.94
CA MET A 1 -23.23 19.94 19.77
C MET A 1 -23.10 19.64 18.28
N ALA A 2 -22.01 20.06 17.64
CA ALA A 2 -21.81 19.81 16.22
C ALA A 2 -21.50 18.32 15.98
N THR A 3 -22.43 17.59 15.39
CA THR A 3 -22.20 16.21 14.97
C THR A 3 -21.14 16.23 13.86
N LYS A 4 -19.92 15.81 14.20
CA LYS A 4 -18.78 15.72 13.28
C LYS A 4 -19.17 14.78 12.13
N ARG A 5 -19.62 15.35 10.99
CA ARG A 5 -20.11 14.58 9.84
C ARG A 5 -19.03 13.58 9.40
N ARG A 6 -19.35 12.28 9.50
CA ARG A 6 -18.57 11.16 8.96
C ARG A 6 -18.62 11.11 7.41
N GLY A 7 -18.52 12.24 6.74
CA GLY A 7 -18.97 12.37 5.36
C GLY A 7 -17.99 11.87 4.30
N ILE A 8 -16.69 12.14 4.47
CA ILE A 8 -15.71 11.99 3.36
C ILE A 8 -14.54 11.07 3.73
N HIS A 9 -13.92 11.23 4.91
CA HIS A 9 -12.78 10.40 5.35
C HIS A 9 -13.11 8.91 5.60
N THR A 10 -14.39 8.57 5.80
CA THR A 10 -14.86 7.19 5.90
C THR A 10 -15.11 6.58 4.53
N LEU A 11 -15.74 7.34 3.63
CA LEU A 11 -16.00 6.95 2.24
C LEU A 11 -14.71 6.72 1.45
N ILE A 12 -13.73 7.62 1.55
CA ILE A 12 -12.42 7.45 0.90
C ILE A 12 -11.73 6.16 1.39
N GLY A 13 -11.87 5.81 2.67
CA GLY A 13 -11.30 4.59 3.21
C GLY A 13 -11.96 3.31 2.69
N GLU A 14 -13.26 3.35 2.41
CA GLU A 14 -13.98 2.22 1.81
C GLU A 14 -13.67 2.06 0.33
N ILE A 15 -13.63 3.18 -0.42
CA ILE A 15 -13.19 3.18 -1.83
C ILE A 15 -11.76 2.66 -1.95
N TYR A 16 -10.87 3.10 -1.04
CA TYR A 16 -9.50 2.60 -0.96
C TYR A 16 -9.47 1.08 -0.77
N HIS A 17 -10.21 0.58 0.22
CA HIS A 17 -10.23 -0.86 0.48
C HIS A 17 -10.80 -1.65 -0.71
N GLY A 18 -11.87 -1.16 -1.34
CA GLY A 18 -12.44 -1.75 -2.55
C GLY A 18 -11.46 -1.79 -3.72
N ALA A 19 -10.67 -0.73 -3.92
CA ALA A 19 -9.62 -0.70 -4.95
C ALA A 19 -8.55 -1.78 -4.70
N PHE A 20 -8.13 -1.99 -3.45
CA PHE A 20 -7.17 -3.05 -3.12
C PHE A 20 -7.74 -4.46 -3.31
N VAL A 21 -9.03 -4.66 -3.03
CA VAL A 21 -9.72 -5.92 -3.36
C VAL A 21 -9.72 -6.16 -4.87
N ALA A 22 -10.01 -5.13 -5.68
CA ALA A 22 -9.96 -5.24 -7.12
C ALA A 22 -8.56 -5.62 -7.62
N ILE A 23 -7.50 -4.94 -7.14
CA ILE A 23 -6.10 -5.25 -7.48
C ILE A 23 -5.73 -6.69 -7.09
N PHE A 24 -6.20 -7.17 -5.94
CA PHE A 24 -5.99 -8.54 -5.50
C PHE A 24 -6.64 -9.54 -6.47
N ILE A 25 -7.91 -9.33 -6.82
CA ILE A 25 -8.63 -10.18 -7.79
C ILE A 25 -7.93 -10.17 -9.15
N THR A 26 -7.52 -9.00 -9.64
CA THR A 26 -6.77 -8.89 -10.91
C THR A 26 -5.45 -9.64 -10.85
N SER A 27 -4.72 -9.58 -9.72
CA SER A 27 -3.46 -10.29 -9.55
C SER A 27 -3.65 -11.80 -9.53
N VAL A 28 -4.73 -12.30 -8.89
CA VAL A 28 -5.11 -13.71 -8.91
C VAL A 28 -5.46 -14.17 -10.33
N ALA A 29 -6.27 -13.39 -11.06
CA ALA A 29 -6.63 -13.70 -12.44
C ALA A 29 -5.39 -13.78 -13.35
N MET A 30 -4.49 -12.80 -13.25
CA MET A 30 -3.23 -12.78 -14.00
C MET A 30 -2.30 -13.94 -13.63
N GLY A 31 -2.26 -14.33 -12.35
CA GLY A 31 -1.51 -15.48 -11.86
C GLY A 31 -2.02 -16.80 -12.44
N ILE A 32 -3.34 -16.96 -12.54
CA ILE A 32 -3.97 -18.15 -13.14
C ILE A 32 -3.72 -18.19 -14.67
N MET A 33 -3.84 -17.06 -15.36
CA MET A 33 -3.67 -16.99 -16.82
C MET A 33 -2.22 -17.16 -17.28
N HIS A 34 -1.25 -16.64 -16.52
CA HIS A 34 0.17 -16.63 -16.90
C HIS A 34 1.07 -17.18 -15.78
N TRP A 35 0.79 -18.39 -15.30
CA TRP A 35 1.45 -18.97 -14.10
C TRP A 35 2.99 -18.86 -14.08
N SER A 36 3.65 -19.18 -15.19
CA SER A 36 5.12 -19.16 -15.31
C SER A 36 5.73 -17.76 -15.17
N GLN A 37 5.00 -16.70 -15.56
CA GLN A 37 5.49 -15.31 -15.56
C GLN A 37 4.82 -14.42 -14.52
N SER A 38 3.71 -14.84 -13.92
CA SER A 38 2.86 -13.97 -13.08
C SER A 38 2.66 -14.50 -11.66
N ALA A 39 3.26 -15.64 -11.29
CA ALA A 39 3.17 -16.18 -9.93
C ALA A 39 3.61 -15.16 -8.85
N TYR A 40 4.61 -14.32 -9.15
CA TYR A 40 5.06 -13.27 -8.23
C TYR A 40 4.01 -12.16 -8.01
N LEU A 41 3.12 -11.89 -8.96
CA LEU A 41 2.03 -10.91 -8.80
C LEU A 41 1.03 -11.38 -7.75
N LEU A 42 0.84 -12.69 -7.63
CA LEU A 42 -0.04 -13.28 -6.63
C LEU A 42 0.50 -13.04 -5.22
N PHE A 43 1.81 -13.24 -5.01
CA PHE A 43 2.47 -12.91 -3.74
C PHE A 43 2.41 -11.41 -3.42
N ILE A 44 2.68 -10.54 -4.40
CA ILE A 44 2.57 -9.08 -4.23
C ILE A 44 1.12 -8.69 -3.90
N GLY A 45 0.13 -9.27 -4.58
CA GLY A 45 -1.29 -9.06 -4.33
C GLY A 45 -1.71 -9.45 -2.91
N ILE A 46 -1.35 -10.67 -2.46
CA ILE A 46 -1.63 -11.14 -1.09
C ILE A 46 -1.00 -10.19 -0.07
N PHE A 47 0.28 -9.85 -0.25
CA PHE A 47 1.02 -9.00 0.68
C PHE A 47 0.42 -7.59 0.76
N SER A 48 0.14 -7.00 -0.41
CA SER A 48 -0.48 -5.68 -0.55
C SER A 48 -1.86 -5.63 0.13
N TYR A 49 -2.71 -6.62 -0.15
CA TYR A 49 -4.03 -6.72 0.47
C TYR A 49 -3.92 -6.92 1.99
N SER A 50 -2.99 -7.76 2.46
CA SER A 50 -2.78 -8.01 3.88
C SER A 50 -2.41 -6.73 4.65
N ILE A 51 -1.55 -5.89 4.08
CA ILE A 51 -1.16 -4.59 4.67
C ILE A 51 -2.32 -3.60 4.65
N ALA A 52 -3.05 -3.52 3.53
CA ALA A 52 -4.22 -2.65 3.41
C ALA A 52 -5.31 -3.06 4.42
N LEU A 53 -5.54 -4.36 4.57
CA LEU A 53 -6.48 -4.95 5.52
C LEU A 53 -6.04 -4.68 6.97
N TYR A 54 -4.74 -4.79 7.29
CA TYR A 54 -4.21 -4.41 8.60
C TYR A 54 -4.45 -2.92 8.91
N GLY A 55 -4.19 -2.04 7.93
CA GLY A 55 -4.47 -0.60 8.04
C GLY A 55 -5.96 -0.28 8.24
N TYR A 56 -6.85 -1.02 7.58
CA TYR A 56 -8.30 -0.89 7.70
C TYR A 56 -8.83 -1.45 9.04
N LEU A 57 -8.42 -2.67 9.42
CA LEU A 57 -8.80 -3.32 10.68
C LEU A 57 -8.38 -2.51 11.88
N SER A 58 -7.18 -1.93 11.85
CA SER A 58 -6.72 -1.07 12.93
C SER A 58 -7.76 0.03 13.25
N LYS A 59 -8.45 0.58 12.21
CA LYS A 59 -9.45 1.66 12.32
C LYS A 59 -10.73 1.20 12.94
N LYS A 60 -11.18 0.04 12.48
CA LYS A 60 -12.44 -0.55 12.90
C LYS A 60 -12.35 -1.06 14.33
N LEU A 61 -11.22 -1.65 14.71
CA LEU A 61 -10.96 -2.21 16.06
C LEU A 61 -10.41 -1.19 17.07
N ARG A 62 -10.17 0.07 16.67
CA ARG A 62 -9.65 1.16 17.53
C ARG A 62 -8.43 0.75 18.38
N TRP A 63 -7.50 0.01 17.78
CA TRP A 63 -6.30 -0.44 18.51
C TRP A 63 -5.47 0.70 19.09
N ASN A 64 -4.70 0.42 20.14
CA ASN A 64 -3.81 1.42 20.73
C ASN A 64 -2.82 1.94 19.67
N ASN A 65 -2.63 3.27 19.63
CA ASN A 65 -1.91 3.99 18.57
C ASN A 65 -2.47 3.79 17.14
N TRP A 66 -3.79 3.63 17.03
CA TRP A 66 -4.52 3.36 15.78
C TRP A 66 -4.07 4.22 14.60
N LEU A 67 -3.99 5.55 14.79
CA LEU A 67 -3.70 6.49 13.72
C LEU A 67 -2.33 6.22 13.05
N GLY A 68 -1.32 5.84 13.84
CA GLY A 68 0.00 5.50 13.31
C GLY A 68 -0.02 4.20 12.50
N LYS A 69 -0.78 3.19 12.96
CA LYS A 69 -0.94 1.91 12.24
C LYS A 69 -1.73 2.10 10.94
N HIS A 70 -2.74 2.96 10.94
CA HIS A 70 -3.51 3.32 9.75
C HIS A 70 -2.63 3.99 8.70
N ILE A 71 -1.86 5.02 9.09
CA ILE A 71 -0.96 5.74 8.17
C ILE A 71 0.13 4.79 7.65
N GLY A 72 0.72 3.97 8.51
CA GLY A 72 1.72 2.98 8.11
C GLY A 72 1.15 1.95 7.11
N GLY A 73 -0.06 1.44 7.36
CA GLY A 73 -0.74 0.50 6.45
C GLY A 73 -1.10 1.14 5.11
N MET A 74 -1.62 2.37 5.10
CA MET A 74 -1.89 3.12 3.87
C MET A 74 -0.61 3.33 3.06
N LEU A 75 0.46 3.84 3.68
CA LEU A 75 1.71 4.10 2.96
C LEU A 75 2.40 2.81 2.49
N GLY A 76 2.38 1.74 3.28
CA GLY A 76 2.95 0.45 2.88
C GLY A 76 2.22 -0.16 1.68
N SER A 77 0.91 0.02 1.62
CA SER A 77 0.10 -0.47 0.50
C SER A 77 0.26 0.40 -0.76
N TYR A 78 0.55 1.71 -0.64
CA TYR A 78 1.03 2.54 -1.76
C TYR A 78 2.37 2.05 -2.33
N ILE A 79 3.34 1.72 -1.48
CA ILE A 79 4.63 1.16 -1.91
C ILE A 79 4.39 -0.14 -2.69
N ALA A 80 3.50 -1.00 -2.21
CA ALA A 80 3.17 -2.26 -2.88
C ALA A 80 2.56 -2.04 -4.28
N ILE A 81 1.64 -1.07 -4.44
CA ILE A 81 1.08 -0.72 -5.76
C ILE A 81 2.16 -0.20 -6.70
N ILE A 82 3.00 0.74 -6.25
CA ILE A 82 4.09 1.28 -7.08
C ILE A 82 5.02 0.16 -7.53
N THR A 83 5.34 -0.78 -6.62
CA THR A 83 6.14 -1.97 -6.94
C THR A 83 5.45 -2.82 -8.00
N ALA A 84 4.17 -3.12 -7.84
CA ALA A 84 3.41 -3.92 -8.81
C ALA A 84 3.41 -3.28 -10.21
N VAL A 85 3.15 -1.97 -10.29
CA VAL A 85 3.15 -1.24 -11.56
C VAL A 85 4.54 -1.25 -12.20
N LEU A 86 5.59 -0.99 -11.42
CA LEU A 86 6.97 -1.01 -11.91
C LEU A 86 7.41 -2.39 -12.40
N VAL A 87 7.04 -3.46 -11.70
CA VAL A 87 7.45 -4.82 -12.08
C VAL A 87 6.69 -5.30 -13.32
N VAL A 88 5.39 -5.00 -13.42
CA VAL A 88 4.57 -5.38 -14.59
C VAL A 88 4.96 -4.59 -15.84
N ASN A 89 5.24 -3.28 -15.69
CA ASN A 89 5.47 -2.39 -16.83
C ASN A 89 6.95 -2.15 -17.13
N GLY A 90 7.86 -2.42 -16.18
CA GLY A 90 9.31 -2.21 -16.32
C GLY A 90 9.91 -2.82 -17.59
N PRO A 91 9.54 -4.06 -17.99
CA PRO A 91 10.01 -4.65 -19.24
C PRO A 91 9.58 -3.90 -20.51
N ASN A 92 8.48 -3.16 -20.46
CA ASN A 92 7.91 -2.40 -21.58
C ASN A 92 8.47 -0.98 -21.71
N ILE A 93 9.21 -0.49 -20.70
CA ILE A 93 9.75 0.87 -20.67
C ILE A 93 11.25 0.82 -21.01
N PRO A 94 11.72 1.46 -22.11
CA PRO A 94 13.11 1.36 -22.56
C PRO A 94 14.15 1.77 -21.52
N LEU A 95 13.84 2.78 -20.69
CA LEU A 95 14.68 3.28 -19.60
C LEU A 95 14.78 2.31 -18.41
N ILE A 96 13.73 1.53 -18.16
CA ILE A 96 13.59 0.67 -16.97
C ILE A 96 14.00 -0.77 -17.30
N LYS A 97 13.87 -1.19 -18.57
CA LYS A 97 14.31 -2.50 -19.07
C LYS A 97 15.79 -2.80 -18.81
N GLN A 98 16.63 -1.77 -18.73
CA GLN A 98 18.06 -1.90 -18.46
C GLN A 98 18.39 -2.06 -16.95
N LEU A 99 17.42 -1.81 -16.06
CA LEU A 99 17.62 -1.95 -14.63
C LEU A 99 17.46 -3.42 -14.20
N PRO A 100 18.26 -3.89 -13.23
CA PRO A 100 18.07 -5.21 -12.64
C PRO A 100 16.66 -5.32 -12.05
N THR A 101 15.96 -6.43 -12.33
CA THR A 101 14.60 -6.69 -11.79
C THR A 101 14.55 -6.55 -10.26
N LEU A 102 15.63 -6.94 -9.58
CA LEU A 102 15.79 -6.79 -8.14
C LEU A 102 15.70 -5.32 -7.69
N LEU A 103 16.30 -4.41 -8.46
CA LEU A 103 16.31 -2.98 -8.16
C LEU A 103 14.90 -2.38 -8.29
N LEU A 104 14.08 -2.88 -9.23
CA LEU A 104 12.66 -2.48 -9.36
C LEU A 104 11.81 -2.92 -8.16
N TRP A 105 12.17 -4.04 -7.54
CA TRP A 105 11.50 -4.53 -6.34
C TRP A 105 11.86 -3.71 -5.10
N PHE A 106 13.13 -3.32 -4.96
CA PHE A 106 13.60 -2.61 -3.75
C PHE A 106 13.55 -1.08 -3.86
N LEU A 107 13.55 -0.49 -5.05
CA LEU A 107 13.46 0.97 -5.27
C LEU A 107 12.34 1.64 -4.45
N PRO A 108 11.08 1.19 -4.55
CA PRO A 108 9.99 1.86 -3.84
C PRO A 108 10.04 1.64 -2.33
N THR A 109 10.65 0.57 -1.82
CA THR A 109 10.86 0.38 -0.36
C THR A 109 12.04 1.20 0.16
N ILE A 110 13.15 1.29 -0.59
CA ILE A 110 14.32 2.12 -0.26
C ILE A 110 13.92 3.59 -0.16
N ILE A 111 13.07 4.07 -1.07
CA ILE A 111 12.59 5.46 -1.06
C ILE A 111 11.42 5.65 -0.09
N GLY A 112 10.46 4.73 -0.10
CA GLY A 112 9.21 4.88 0.68
C GLY A 112 9.42 4.73 2.18
N THR A 113 10.26 3.80 2.63
CA THR A 113 10.50 3.54 4.06
C THR A 113 11.06 4.75 4.82
N PRO A 114 12.12 5.46 4.35
CA PRO A 114 12.62 6.64 5.05
C PRO A 114 11.59 7.77 5.08
N ILE A 115 10.79 7.95 4.01
CA ILE A 115 9.70 8.95 3.97
C ILE A 115 8.65 8.63 5.03
N ILE A 116 8.23 7.37 5.15
CA ILE A 116 7.26 6.92 6.17
C ILE A 116 7.79 7.21 7.58
N ILE A 117 9.06 6.89 7.84
CA ILE A 117 9.68 7.10 9.15
C ILE A 117 9.77 8.60 9.48
N LEU A 118 10.15 9.43 8.51
CA LEU A 118 10.24 10.88 8.68
C LEU A 118 8.87 11.51 9.00
N ILE A 119 7.84 11.14 8.23
CA ILE A 119 6.47 11.63 8.44
C ILE A 119 5.92 11.11 9.78
N GLY A 120 6.15 9.83 10.10
CA GLY A 120 5.73 9.23 11.36
C GLY A 120 6.38 9.89 12.59
N LYS A 121 7.68 10.24 12.49
CA LYS A 121 8.38 11.00 13.53
C LYS A 121 7.82 12.41 13.69
N ARG A 122 7.51 13.12 12.59
CA ARG A 122 6.87 14.46 12.65
C ARG A 122 5.51 14.43 13.33
N TYR A 123 4.68 13.42 13.03
CA TYR A 123 3.34 13.29 13.62
C TYR A 123 3.39 12.97 15.13
N LYS A 124 4.31 12.10 15.57
CA LYS A 124 4.52 11.83 17.00
C LYS A 124 5.03 13.07 17.76
N ARG A 125 5.87 13.91 17.13
CA ARG A 125 6.35 15.16 17.72
C ARG A 125 5.23 16.19 17.89
N ALA A 126 4.38 16.36 16.88
CA ALA A 126 3.26 17.31 16.93
C ALA A 126 2.26 16.98 18.06
N LYS A 127 1.96 15.69 18.29
CA LYS A 127 1.07 15.24 19.37
C LYS A 127 1.67 15.42 20.78
N LYS A 128 2.99 15.60 20.91
CA LYS A 128 3.67 15.81 22.20
C LYS A 128 3.73 17.30 22.60
N LEU A 129 3.37 18.20 21.69
CA LEU A 129 3.45 19.66 21.84
C LEU A 129 2.06 20.33 21.89
N SER A 130 0.96 19.58 21.77
CA SER A 130 -0.43 20.02 21.95
C SER A 130 -1.03 19.45 23.22
#